data_AF-A0A7Y5IQ29-F1
#
_entry.id   AF-A0A7Y5IQ29-F1
#
_cell.length_a   1.000
_cell.length_b   1.000
_cell.length_c   1.000
_cell.angle_alpha   90.00
_cell.angle_beta   90.00
_cell.angle_gamma   90.00
#
_symmetry.space_group_name_H-M   'P 1'
#
loop_
_entity.id
_entity.type
_entity.pdbx_description
1 polymer ?
#
loop_
_entity_poly.entity_id
_entity_poly.type
_entity_poly.pdbx_seq_one_letter_code
_entity_poly.pdbx_strand_id
1 'polypeptide(L)'
;MTQGARRLPVQNGRWMWWSGALVALLHANGALSQASLDELQGLQAQRNELFRRISPGIVSVAVVHSSIPAWAMASIERCANECRLQPWRCGDLSDEELDQWRGWCDSFLSHTESNLLRGIPSSTPEQVDDWRAFLSRNLEEWKSSLSGILEDKRKSLDQFLEVLSKHLSGLGDHLEKIHARTLRPLTLRQGTGFVVAKGHVVTTMDVARLKSDFESLRVWSDAQVAYSTGEIVGTDPETNVALIRLSSPGAELMPSIELDPNKMAQPGDFVYAFWHAFSQPASMRTGEITGGLRKVPFFDCATFLETSLPTSPGTLGAPIVNLQGQLVGMGTVFMAQGTMSEVTYALPAPQLLSVVEQIKDHGSVHRGKLGVMISEFQSDDHRGKKVVIQSVEPESTASKHGIQPGDVIVAINNEVIHCRMHLQTCLSKYQPDQELVLDLNRPTSGPLRVALQLDPLPDTPATR
;
A
#
# COMPACT_ATOMS: atom_id res chain seq x y z
N MET A 1 21.26 -40.85 30.10
CA MET A 1 21.68 -41.91 29.15
C MET A 1 22.23 -41.25 27.90
N THR A 2 23.54 -41.30 27.76
CA THR A 2 24.34 -40.84 26.62
C THR A 2 24.29 -41.86 25.49
N GLN A 3 23.92 -41.42 24.27
CA GLN A 3 24.33 -41.89 22.93
C GLN A 3 23.16 -41.76 21.95
N GLY A 4 23.30 -40.84 21.01
CA GLY A 4 22.30 -40.59 19.97
C GLY A 4 22.39 -39.21 19.30
N ALA A 5 23.53 -38.53 19.36
CA ALA A 5 23.74 -37.29 18.62
C ALA A 5 23.97 -37.61 17.13
N ARG A 6 22.89 -37.92 16.40
CA ARG A 6 22.89 -37.80 14.94
C ARG A 6 22.74 -36.32 14.61
N ARG A 7 23.73 -35.79 13.88
CA ARG A 7 23.72 -34.46 13.26
C ARG A 7 22.38 -34.25 12.55
N LEU A 8 21.53 -33.39 13.10
CA LEU A 8 20.40 -32.83 12.37
C LEU A 8 20.95 -31.73 11.44
N PRO A 9 20.60 -31.72 10.15
CA PRO A 9 21.02 -30.67 9.25
C PRO A 9 20.37 -29.35 9.67
N VAL A 10 21.20 -28.32 9.76
CA VAL A 10 20.79 -26.94 9.98
C VAL A 10 20.02 -26.48 8.75
N GLN A 11 18.69 -26.46 8.84
CA GLN A 11 17.84 -25.72 7.90
C GLN A 11 16.88 -24.83 8.70
N ASN A 12 17.01 -23.53 8.44
CA ASN A 12 16.03 -22.47 8.59
C ASN A 12 15.45 -22.21 10.00
N GLY A 13 16.05 -21.23 10.70
CA GLY A 13 15.31 -20.21 11.47
C GLY A 13 14.40 -20.65 12.63
N ARG A 14 14.47 -21.89 13.11
CA ARG A 14 13.54 -22.44 14.12
C ARG A 14 13.96 -22.26 15.59
N TRP A 15 14.92 -21.38 15.88
CA TRP A 15 15.36 -21.09 17.25
C TRP A 15 14.65 -19.88 17.83
N MET A 16 13.32 -19.95 17.91
CA MET A 16 12.50 -19.26 18.91
C MET A 16 11.09 -19.85 18.77
N TRP A 17 10.36 -19.95 19.87
CA TRP A 17 9.04 -20.61 19.98
C TRP A 17 9.08 -22.13 20.19
N TRP A 18 9.40 -22.49 21.43
CA TRP A 18 8.96 -23.74 22.01
C TRP A 18 7.42 -23.80 21.92
N SER A 19 6.85 -24.85 21.30
CA SER A 19 5.40 -25.06 21.37
C SER A 19 4.99 -25.09 22.84
N GLY A 20 3.82 -24.54 23.22
CA GLY A 20 3.42 -24.46 24.63
C GLY A 20 3.49 -25.81 25.39
N ALA A 21 3.32 -26.92 24.66
CA ALA A 21 3.53 -28.27 25.16
C ALA A 21 4.99 -28.56 25.57
N LEU A 22 5.97 -28.07 24.81
CA LEU A 22 7.39 -28.25 25.10
C LEU A 22 7.84 -27.38 26.28
N VAL A 23 7.33 -26.15 26.41
CA VAL A 23 7.57 -25.29 27.58
C VAL A 23 6.98 -25.93 28.84
N ALA A 24 5.74 -26.41 28.77
CA ALA A 24 5.09 -27.11 29.88
C ALA A 24 5.86 -28.39 30.28
N LEU A 25 6.37 -29.14 29.29
CA LEU A 25 7.15 -30.35 29.53
C LEU A 25 8.54 -30.05 30.12
N LEU A 26 9.21 -28.97 29.70
CA LEU A 26 10.46 -28.52 30.33
C LEU A 26 10.25 -28.08 31.78
N HIS A 27 9.18 -27.33 32.05
CA HIS A 27 8.83 -26.90 33.40
C HIS A 27 8.50 -28.11 34.29
N ALA A 28 7.66 -29.03 33.80
CA ALA A 28 7.28 -30.25 34.53
C ALA A 28 8.48 -31.15 34.87
N ASN A 29 9.52 -31.14 34.05
CA ASN A 29 10.76 -31.89 34.29
C ASN A 29 11.83 -31.09 35.07
N GLY A 30 11.49 -29.91 35.60
CA GLY A 30 12.40 -29.06 36.37
C GLY A 30 13.52 -28.40 35.55
N ALA A 31 13.47 -28.52 34.22
CA ALA A 31 14.46 -27.93 33.30
C ALA A 31 14.23 -26.43 33.04
N LEU A 32 13.07 -25.90 33.45
CA LEU A 32 12.71 -24.49 33.34
C LEU A 32 12.15 -24.03 34.68
N SER A 33 12.70 -22.96 35.24
CA SER A 33 12.27 -22.45 36.56
C SER A 33 10.90 -21.78 36.47
N GLN A 34 10.18 -21.68 37.60
CA GLN A 34 8.91 -20.92 37.64
C GLN A 34 9.11 -19.46 37.21
N ALA A 35 10.21 -18.82 37.63
CA ALA A 35 10.53 -17.45 37.22
C ALA A 35 10.69 -17.31 35.69
N SER A 36 11.36 -18.28 35.06
CA SER A 36 11.51 -18.32 33.59
C SER A 36 10.18 -18.59 32.89
N LEU A 37 9.29 -19.37 33.50
CA LEU A 37 7.94 -19.60 32.98
C LEU A 37 7.10 -18.33 33.03
N ASP A 38 7.14 -17.62 34.16
CA ASP A 38 6.42 -16.36 34.36
C ASP A 38 6.91 -15.28 33.36
N GLU A 39 8.22 -15.21 33.11
CA GLU A 39 8.81 -14.32 32.10
C GLU A 39 8.31 -14.65 30.68
N LEU A 40 8.31 -15.93 30.29
CA LEU A 40 7.78 -16.37 28.99
C LEU A 40 6.29 -16.05 28.83
N GLN A 41 5.49 -16.24 29.89
CA GLN A 41 4.08 -15.88 29.89
C GLN A 41 3.88 -14.36 29.77
N GLY A 42 4.72 -13.57 30.45
CA GLY A 42 4.74 -12.11 30.32
C GLY A 42 5.01 -11.65 28.89
N LEU A 43 6.03 -12.21 28.25
CA LEU A 43 6.35 -11.94 26.84
C LEU A 43 5.20 -12.34 25.90
N GLN A 44 4.55 -13.47 26.14
CA GLN A 44 3.38 -13.89 25.37
C GLN A 44 2.19 -12.95 25.56
N ALA A 45 1.96 -12.46 26.78
CA ALA A 45 0.90 -11.49 27.08
C ALA A 45 1.15 -10.15 26.39
N GLN A 46 2.39 -9.63 26.45
CA GLN A 46 2.80 -8.42 25.72
C GLN A 46 2.58 -8.57 24.21
N ARG A 47 2.99 -9.71 23.65
CA ARG A 47 2.77 -10.02 22.24
C ARG A 47 1.28 -10.03 21.86
N ASN A 48 0.43 -10.64 22.70
CA ASN A 48 -1.01 -10.70 22.45
C ASN A 48 -1.69 -9.33 22.58
N GLU A 49 -1.21 -8.48 23.48
CA GLU A 49 -1.67 -7.10 23.61
C GLU A 49 -1.30 -6.27 22.38
N LEU A 50 -0.05 -6.39 21.93
CA LEU A 50 0.43 -5.76 20.71
C LEU A 50 -0.43 -6.15 19.50
N PHE A 51 -0.76 -7.44 19.39
CA PHE A 51 -1.63 -7.93 18.33
C PHE A 51 -3.00 -7.26 18.35
N ARG A 52 -3.68 -7.26 19.51
CA ARG A 52 -5.01 -6.66 19.67
C ARG A 52 -5.02 -5.16 19.38
N ARG A 53 -3.95 -4.46 19.72
CA ARG A 53 -3.82 -3.02 19.50
C ARG A 53 -3.60 -2.66 18.02
N ILE A 54 -2.77 -3.42 17.32
CA ILE A 54 -2.33 -3.08 15.95
C ILE A 54 -3.24 -3.70 14.89
N SER A 55 -3.70 -4.95 15.07
CA SER A 55 -4.45 -5.68 14.04
C SER A 55 -5.69 -4.97 13.47
N PRO A 56 -6.45 -4.14 14.22
CA PRO A 56 -7.59 -3.43 13.65
C PRO A 56 -7.23 -2.36 12.62
N GLY A 57 -5.98 -1.86 12.64
CA GLY A 57 -5.43 -0.92 11.65
C GLY A 57 -4.81 -1.61 10.43
N ILE A 58 -4.81 -2.94 10.39
CA ILE A 58 -4.25 -3.75 9.30
C ILE A 58 -5.36 -4.12 8.33
N VAL A 59 -5.12 -3.89 7.05
CA VAL A 59 -6.09 -4.13 5.98
C VAL A 59 -5.52 -5.06 4.93
N SER A 60 -6.37 -5.81 4.24
CA SER A 60 -6.00 -6.38 2.96
C SER A 60 -6.27 -5.36 1.86
N VAL A 61 -5.36 -5.28 0.91
CA VAL A 61 -5.52 -4.48 -0.31
C VAL A 61 -5.49 -5.44 -1.49
N ALA A 62 -6.46 -5.34 -2.38
CA ALA A 62 -6.51 -6.13 -3.59
C ALA A 62 -6.91 -5.30 -4.80
N VAL A 63 -6.33 -5.66 -5.94
CA VAL A 63 -6.83 -5.25 -7.24
C VAL A 63 -7.64 -6.39 -7.83
N VAL A 64 -8.89 -6.09 -8.15
CA VAL A 64 -9.84 -7.03 -8.71
C VAL A 64 -10.18 -6.62 -10.14
N HIS A 65 -10.27 -7.60 -11.03
CA HIS A 65 -10.81 -7.39 -12.36
C HIS A 65 -12.34 -7.52 -12.31
N SER A 66 -13.06 -6.48 -12.72
CA SER A 66 -14.51 -6.48 -12.86
C SER A 66 -14.91 -6.64 -14.33
N SER A 67 -16.03 -7.31 -14.58
CA SER A 67 -16.63 -7.34 -15.92
C SER A 67 -17.30 -6.01 -16.32
N ILE A 68 -17.36 -5.05 -15.38
CA ILE A 68 -17.91 -3.70 -15.55
C ILE A 68 -16.77 -2.70 -15.30
N PRO A 69 -16.51 -1.73 -16.19
CA PRO A 69 -15.46 -0.74 -16.00
C PRO A 69 -15.60 0.05 -14.68
N ALA A 70 -14.47 0.44 -14.07
CA ALA A 70 -14.44 1.15 -12.80
C ALA A 70 -15.22 2.47 -12.82
N TRP A 71 -15.20 3.21 -13.94
CA TRP A 71 -15.97 4.46 -14.10
C TRP A 71 -17.48 4.22 -14.04
N ALA A 72 -17.97 3.10 -14.58
CA ALA A 72 -19.38 2.76 -14.57
C ALA A 72 -19.82 2.39 -13.14
N MET A 73 -19.02 1.60 -12.42
CA MET A 73 -19.27 1.30 -11.00
C MET A 73 -19.26 2.56 -10.13
N ALA A 74 -18.28 3.46 -10.31
CA ALA A 74 -18.21 4.72 -9.58
C ALA A 74 -19.42 5.63 -9.89
N SER A 75 -19.93 5.61 -11.12
CA SER A 75 -21.13 6.35 -11.52
C SER A 75 -22.38 5.78 -10.85
N ILE A 76 -22.50 4.45 -10.77
CA ILE A 76 -23.59 3.77 -10.06
C ILE A 76 -23.54 4.08 -8.55
N GLU A 77 -22.35 3.98 -7.92
CA GLU A 77 -22.15 4.31 -6.50
C GLU A 77 -22.45 5.78 -6.20
N ARG A 78 -22.01 6.70 -7.07
CA ARG A 78 -22.30 8.13 -6.95
C ARG A 78 -23.79 8.42 -7.07
N CYS A 79 -24.47 7.87 -8.08
CA CYS A 79 -25.92 8.02 -8.23
C CYS A 79 -26.67 7.47 -7.00
N ALA A 80 -26.29 6.30 -6.48
CA ALA A 80 -26.90 5.73 -5.28
C ALA A 80 -26.72 6.63 -4.05
N ASN A 81 -25.56 7.27 -3.91
CA ASN A 81 -25.27 8.19 -2.82
C ASN A 81 -25.96 9.56 -2.99
N GLU A 82 -26.03 10.11 -4.20
CA GLU A 82 -26.74 11.36 -4.50
C GLU A 82 -28.25 11.20 -4.30
N CYS A 83 -28.83 10.07 -4.70
CA CYS A 83 -30.22 9.72 -4.39
C CYS A 83 -30.49 9.60 -2.88
N ARG A 84 -29.49 9.21 -2.07
CA ARG A 84 -29.59 9.17 -0.60
C ARG A 84 -29.46 10.54 0.07
N LEU A 85 -28.74 11.48 -0.55
CA LEU A 85 -28.36 12.76 0.06
C LEU A 85 -29.27 13.93 -0.32
N GLN A 86 -30.14 13.79 -1.33
CA GLN A 86 -31.14 14.81 -1.70
C GLN A 86 -32.46 14.53 -0.98
N PRO A 87 -32.87 15.32 0.05
CA PRO A 87 -34.23 15.27 0.56
C PRO A 87 -35.12 16.04 -0.42
N TRP A 88 -35.65 15.35 -1.42
CA TRP A 88 -36.58 15.92 -2.38
C TRP A 88 -37.86 16.35 -1.64
N ARG A 89 -38.09 17.65 -1.48
CA ARG A 89 -39.35 18.15 -0.90
C ARG A 89 -40.44 18.03 -1.96
N CYS A 90 -41.39 17.13 -1.69
CA CYS A 90 -42.55 16.91 -2.53
C CYS A 90 -43.47 18.14 -2.54
N GLY A 91 -43.89 18.57 -3.74
CA GLY A 91 -44.81 19.68 -3.93
C GLY A 91 -45.42 19.67 -5.32
N ASP A 92 -44.72 20.19 -6.32
CA ASP A 92 -45.30 20.43 -7.64
C ASP A 92 -44.24 20.26 -8.74
N LEU A 93 -44.00 19.02 -9.18
CA LEU A 93 -43.25 18.80 -10.42
C LEU A 93 -44.23 18.95 -11.59
N SER A 94 -43.91 19.85 -12.52
CA SER A 94 -44.65 20.05 -13.76
C SER A 94 -44.50 18.84 -14.69
N ASP A 95 -45.45 18.66 -15.62
CA ASP A 95 -45.38 17.59 -16.64
C ASP A 95 -44.08 17.67 -17.47
N GLU A 96 -43.52 18.87 -17.62
CA GLU A 96 -42.26 19.12 -18.33
C GLU A 96 -41.03 18.62 -17.55
N GLU A 97 -41.04 18.74 -16.21
CA GLU A 97 -40.00 18.18 -15.34
C GLU A 97 -40.08 16.65 -15.26
N LEU A 98 -41.29 16.08 -15.31
CA LEU A 98 -41.52 14.64 -15.41
C LEU A 98 -41.01 14.06 -16.75
N ASP A 99 -41.22 14.75 -17.87
CA ASP A 99 -40.73 14.31 -19.18
C ASP A 99 -39.20 14.47 -19.32
N GLN A 100 -38.59 15.49 -18.73
CA GLN A 100 -37.13 15.58 -18.62
C GLN A 100 -36.57 14.40 -17.80
N TRP A 101 -37.26 14.00 -16.74
CA TRP A 101 -36.88 12.86 -15.91
C TRP A 101 -36.96 11.54 -16.68
N ARG A 102 -38.03 11.34 -17.46
CA ARG A 102 -38.19 10.18 -18.34
C ARG A 102 -37.09 10.13 -19.40
N GLY A 103 -36.81 11.26 -20.05
CA GLY A 103 -35.72 11.38 -21.03
C GLY A 103 -34.34 11.08 -20.43
N TRP A 104 -34.11 11.49 -19.18
CA TRP A 104 -32.88 11.15 -18.47
C TRP A 104 -32.78 9.66 -18.14
N CYS A 105 -33.86 9.02 -17.66
CA CYS A 105 -33.89 7.58 -17.40
C CYS A 105 -33.67 6.75 -18.67
N ASP A 106 -34.32 7.12 -19.78
CA ASP A 106 -34.17 6.44 -21.06
C ASP A 106 -32.75 6.62 -21.62
N SER A 107 -32.17 7.81 -21.47
CA SER A 107 -30.79 8.07 -21.87
C SER A 107 -29.80 7.26 -21.01
N PHE A 108 -30.00 7.23 -19.69
CA PHE A 108 -29.20 6.43 -18.76
C PHE A 108 -29.26 4.94 -19.06
N LEU A 109 -30.46 4.39 -19.26
CA LEU A 109 -30.66 2.98 -19.60
C LEU A 109 -30.03 2.64 -20.96
N SER A 110 -30.20 3.50 -21.97
CA SER A 110 -29.61 3.32 -23.30
C SER A 110 -28.07 3.43 -23.28
N HIS A 111 -27.51 4.37 -22.52
CA HIS A 111 -26.06 4.49 -22.34
C HIS A 111 -25.47 3.28 -21.60
N THR A 112 -26.19 2.78 -20.60
CA THR A 112 -25.79 1.61 -19.80
C THR A 112 -25.84 0.34 -20.65
N GLU A 113 -26.89 0.14 -21.44
CA GLU A 113 -27.06 -0.98 -22.37
C GLU A 113 -26.00 -0.98 -23.49
N SER A 114 -25.75 0.17 -24.12
CA SER A 114 -24.76 0.31 -25.20
C SER A 114 -23.31 0.08 -24.74
N ASN A 115 -22.97 0.54 -23.52
CA ASN A 115 -21.61 0.43 -22.99
C ASN A 115 -21.34 -0.92 -22.30
N LEU A 116 -22.32 -1.51 -21.61
CA LEU A 116 -22.19 -2.85 -21.01
C LEU A 116 -22.09 -3.95 -22.08
N LEU A 117 -22.83 -3.84 -23.19
CA LEU A 117 -22.83 -4.85 -24.26
C LEU A 117 -21.56 -4.81 -25.14
N ARG A 118 -20.89 -3.64 -25.24
CA ARG A 118 -19.64 -3.49 -26.00
C ARG A 118 -18.39 -3.88 -25.21
N GLY A 119 -18.46 -3.86 -23.88
CA GLY A 119 -17.32 -4.04 -22.98
C GLY A 119 -17.11 -5.45 -22.44
N ILE A 120 -17.69 -6.51 -23.03
CA ILE A 120 -17.53 -7.90 -22.58
C ILE A 120 -16.38 -8.57 -23.36
N PRO A 121 -15.16 -8.71 -22.84
CA PRO A 121 -14.11 -9.48 -23.49
C PRO A 121 -14.21 -10.94 -23.02
N SER A 122 -14.28 -11.87 -23.99
CA SER A 122 -14.01 -13.31 -23.81
C SER A 122 -14.83 -14.05 -22.75
N SER A 123 -16.15 -13.98 -22.81
CA SER A 123 -17.03 -15.00 -22.21
C SER A 123 -17.57 -15.94 -23.29
N THR A 124 -17.92 -17.18 -22.95
CA THR A 124 -18.54 -18.12 -23.91
C THR A 124 -19.87 -17.54 -24.41
N PRO A 125 -20.32 -17.86 -25.64
CA PRO A 125 -21.58 -17.34 -26.20
C PRO A 125 -22.79 -17.52 -25.28
N GLU A 126 -22.88 -18.65 -24.57
CA GLU A 126 -23.92 -18.93 -23.58
C GLU A 126 -23.94 -17.93 -22.41
N GLN A 127 -22.78 -17.49 -21.92
CA GLN A 127 -22.72 -16.50 -20.84
C GLN A 127 -23.18 -15.11 -21.30
N VAL A 128 -22.88 -14.74 -22.55
CA VAL A 128 -23.34 -13.47 -23.15
C VAL A 128 -24.85 -13.50 -23.34
N ASP A 129 -25.40 -14.62 -23.77
CA ASP A 129 -26.84 -14.78 -24.01
C ASP A 129 -27.65 -14.84 -22.71
N ASP A 130 -27.12 -15.47 -21.65
CA ASP A 130 -27.71 -15.42 -20.31
C ASP A 130 -27.71 -14.00 -19.73
N TRP A 131 -26.62 -13.25 -19.92
CA TRP A 131 -26.53 -11.84 -19.51
C TRP A 131 -27.51 -10.95 -20.27
N ARG A 132 -27.61 -11.12 -21.60
CA ARG A 132 -28.59 -10.39 -22.42
C ARG A 132 -30.01 -10.72 -22.01
N ALA A 133 -30.35 -12.00 -21.86
CA ALA A 133 -31.67 -12.44 -21.45
C ALA A 133 -32.04 -11.97 -20.03
N PHE A 134 -31.07 -11.86 -19.12
CA PHE A 134 -31.28 -11.31 -17.78
C PHE A 134 -31.47 -9.79 -17.80
N LEU A 135 -30.59 -9.04 -18.47
CA LEU A 135 -30.70 -7.59 -18.58
C LEU A 135 -32.00 -7.19 -19.27
N SER A 136 -32.37 -7.83 -20.39
CA SER A 136 -33.63 -7.55 -21.08
C SER A 136 -34.85 -7.86 -20.22
N ARG A 137 -34.85 -8.97 -19.44
CA ARG A 137 -35.98 -9.29 -18.54
C ARG A 137 -36.13 -8.28 -17.42
N ASN A 138 -35.02 -7.91 -16.77
CA ASN A 138 -35.07 -6.97 -15.65
C ASN A 138 -35.33 -5.53 -16.11
N LEU A 139 -34.77 -5.09 -17.24
CA LEU A 139 -35.08 -3.77 -17.81
C LEU A 139 -36.57 -3.65 -18.13
N GLU A 140 -37.20 -4.69 -18.69
CA GLU A 140 -38.64 -4.67 -18.98
C GLU A 140 -39.49 -4.71 -17.70
N GLU A 141 -39.12 -5.49 -16.69
CA GLU A 141 -39.79 -5.46 -15.38
C GLU A 141 -39.63 -4.10 -14.68
N TRP A 142 -38.48 -3.45 -14.80
CA TRP A 142 -38.23 -2.13 -14.24
C TRP A 142 -38.99 -1.05 -15.01
N LYS A 143 -38.94 -1.05 -16.35
CA LYS A 143 -39.76 -0.17 -17.18
C LYS A 143 -41.24 -0.30 -16.85
N SER A 144 -41.73 -1.54 -16.70
CA SER A 144 -43.13 -1.82 -16.33
C SER A 144 -43.48 -1.37 -14.90
N SER A 145 -42.56 -1.53 -13.94
CA SER A 145 -42.78 -1.08 -12.56
C SER A 145 -42.75 0.44 -12.46
N LEU A 146 -41.84 1.11 -13.18
CA LEU A 146 -41.72 2.55 -13.23
C LEU A 146 -42.92 3.19 -13.96
N SER A 147 -43.35 2.61 -15.08
CA SER A 147 -44.52 3.07 -15.82
C SER A 147 -45.82 2.87 -15.01
N GLY A 148 -45.96 1.73 -14.34
CA GLY A 148 -47.13 1.45 -13.49
C GLY A 148 -47.23 2.36 -12.26
N ILE A 149 -46.10 2.87 -11.73
CA ILE A 149 -46.11 3.85 -10.64
C ILE A 149 -46.36 5.27 -11.18
N LEU A 150 -45.87 5.61 -12.37
CA LEU A 150 -46.13 6.88 -13.04
C LEU A 150 -47.59 7.04 -13.50
N GLU A 151 -48.30 5.93 -13.79
CA GLU A 151 -49.72 5.93 -14.14
C GLU A 151 -50.64 6.08 -12.91
N ASP A 152 -50.18 5.65 -11.73
CA ASP A 152 -50.94 5.74 -10.47
C ASP A 152 -50.72 7.10 -9.80
N LYS A 153 -51.45 8.14 -10.27
CA LYS A 153 -51.40 9.54 -9.82
C LYS A 153 -51.58 9.78 -8.30
N ARG A 154 -51.80 8.74 -7.48
CA ARG A 154 -52.05 8.80 -6.03
C ARG A 154 -50.88 8.39 -5.15
N LYS A 155 -49.79 7.84 -5.68
CA LYS A 155 -48.62 7.46 -4.87
C LYS A 155 -47.61 8.60 -4.81
N SER A 156 -47.16 8.94 -3.61
CA SER A 156 -46.21 10.04 -3.41
C SER A 156 -44.86 9.71 -4.06
N LEU A 157 -44.16 10.74 -4.55
CA LEU A 157 -42.79 10.64 -5.05
C LEU A 157 -41.86 9.96 -4.03
N ASP A 158 -42.13 10.10 -2.73
CA ASP A 158 -41.38 9.42 -1.67
C ASP A 158 -41.52 7.89 -1.72
N GLN A 159 -42.72 7.36 -1.98
CA GLN A 159 -42.90 5.90 -2.15
C GLN A 159 -42.22 5.42 -3.43
N PHE A 160 -42.24 6.21 -4.50
CA PHE A 160 -41.53 5.90 -5.74
C PHE A 160 -40.01 5.91 -5.55
N LEU A 161 -39.47 6.94 -4.90
CA LEU A 161 -38.04 7.07 -4.59
C LEU A 161 -37.56 6.03 -3.57
N GLU A 162 -38.39 5.64 -2.61
CA GLU A 162 -38.10 4.55 -1.68
C GLU A 162 -38.05 3.20 -2.42
N VAL A 163 -39.00 2.94 -3.32
CA VAL A 163 -39.01 1.71 -4.13
C VAL A 163 -37.88 1.71 -5.16
N LEU A 164 -37.61 2.84 -5.81
CA LEU A 164 -36.53 3.02 -6.79
C LEU A 164 -35.18 2.92 -6.10
N SER A 165 -34.97 3.58 -4.96
CA SER A 165 -33.73 3.47 -4.19
C SER A 165 -33.52 2.05 -3.68
N LYS A 166 -34.58 1.37 -3.22
CA LYS A 166 -34.53 -0.04 -2.81
C LYS A 166 -34.28 -0.99 -3.98
N HIS A 167 -34.76 -0.66 -5.18
CA HIS A 167 -34.47 -1.41 -6.41
C HIS A 167 -33.09 -1.10 -6.98
N LEU A 168 -32.58 0.13 -6.91
CA LEU A 168 -31.25 0.53 -7.34
C LEU A 168 -30.17 0.04 -6.37
N SER A 169 -30.43 0.11 -5.06
CA SER A 169 -29.60 -0.55 -4.05
C SER A 169 -29.72 -2.07 -4.17
N GLY A 170 -30.92 -2.57 -4.45
CA GLY A 170 -31.19 -3.96 -4.77
C GLY A 170 -30.41 -4.42 -6.00
N LEU A 171 -30.30 -3.59 -7.04
CA LEU A 171 -29.53 -3.76 -8.26
C LEU A 171 -28.04 -3.81 -7.95
N GLY A 172 -27.53 -2.87 -7.16
CA GLY A 172 -26.14 -2.87 -6.71
C GLY A 172 -25.82 -4.16 -5.99
N ASP A 173 -26.64 -4.52 -4.99
CA ASP A 173 -26.51 -5.75 -4.22
C ASP A 173 -26.73 -7.02 -5.06
N HIS A 174 -27.64 -7.01 -6.05
CA HIS A 174 -27.90 -8.17 -6.93
C HIS A 174 -26.84 -8.31 -8.01
N LEU A 175 -26.37 -7.23 -8.60
CA LEU A 175 -25.25 -7.22 -9.54
C LEU A 175 -23.98 -7.65 -8.83
N GLU A 176 -23.78 -7.24 -7.58
CA GLU A 176 -22.67 -7.70 -6.73
C GLU A 176 -22.83 -9.17 -6.31
N LYS A 177 -24.05 -9.64 -6.00
CA LYS A 177 -24.35 -11.05 -5.70
C LYS A 177 -24.30 -11.96 -6.93
N ILE A 178 -24.66 -11.46 -8.12
CA ILE A 178 -24.56 -12.16 -9.42
C ILE A 178 -23.11 -12.14 -9.92
N HIS A 179 -22.34 -11.05 -9.71
CA HIS A 179 -20.88 -11.09 -9.83
C HIS A 179 -20.33 -12.18 -8.90
N ALA A 180 -20.65 -12.14 -7.61
CA ALA A 180 -20.16 -13.11 -6.63
C ALA A 180 -20.56 -14.58 -6.94
N ARG A 181 -21.72 -14.80 -7.58
CA ARG A 181 -22.25 -16.14 -7.92
C ARG A 181 -21.88 -16.64 -9.31
N THR A 182 -21.72 -15.76 -10.30
CA THR A 182 -21.59 -16.12 -11.73
C THR A 182 -20.24 -15.69 -12.34
N LEU A 183 -19.61 -14.63 -11.82
CA LEU A 183 -18.32 -14.09 -12.29
C LEU A 183 -17.51 -13.56 -11.09
N ARG A 184 -16.86 -14.45 -10.32
CA ARG A 184 -16.03 -14.01 -9.18
C ARG A 184 -15.05 -12.94 -9.70
N PRO A 185 -15.00 -11.73 -9.10
CA PRO A 185 -13.99 -10.75 -9.45
C PRO A 185 -12.64 -11.45 -9.35
N LEU A 186 -11.92 -11.55 -10.47
CA LEU A 186 -10.64 -12.24 -10.46
C LEU A 186 -9.71 -11.34 -9.65
N THR A 187 -9.36 -11.77 -8.43
CA THR A 187 -8.34 -11.07 -7.64
C THR A 187 -7.03 -11.25 -8.39
N LEU A 188 -6.57 -10.17 -9.03
CA LEU A 188 -5.36 -10.20 -9.84
C LEU A 188 -4.13 -10.10 -8.95
N ARG A 189 -4.21 -9.23 -7.94
CA ARG A 189 -3.12 -8.90 -7.02
C ARG A 189 -3.70 -8.63 -5.65
N GLN A 190 -3.01 -9.08 -4.61
CA GLN A 190 -3.41 -8.88 -3.23
C GLN A 190 -2.17 -8.76 -2.35
N GLY A 191 -2.27 -7.91 -1.33
CA GLY A 191 -1.28 -7.81 -0.27
C GLY A 191 -1.90 -7.24 1.00
N THR A 192 -1.01 -6.73 1.85
CA THR A 192 -1.36 -6.05 3.09
C THR A 192 -1.25 -4.55 2.89
N GLY A 193 -2.09 -3.80 3.60
CA GLY A 193 -1.85 -2.40 3.88
C GLY A 193 -2.08 -2.11 5.35
N PHE A 194 -1.76 -0.88 5.77
CA PHE A 194 -2.00 -0.44 7.12
C PHE A 194 -2.31 1.05 7.17
N VAL A 195 -3.12 1.44 8.15
CA VAL A 195 -3.54 2.82 8.33
C VAL A 195 -2.41 3.62 8.98
N VAL A 196 -2.01 4.72 8.32
CA VAL A 196 -0.96 5.63 8.82
C VAL A 196 -1.52 6.94 9.38
N ALA A 197 -2.68 7.36 8.90
CA ALA A 197 -3.42 8.53 9.39
C ALA A 197 -4.87 8.43 8.90
N LYS A 198 -5.83 9.06 9.59
CA LYS A 198 -7.26 9.22 9.21
C LYS A 198 -7.62 8.76 7.78
N GLY A 199 -8.03 7.50 7.62
CA GLY A 199 -8.48 6.94 6.33
C GLY A 199 -7.42 6.80 5.23
N HIS A 200 -6.14 7.04 5.52
CA HIS A 200 -5.00 6.83 4.62
C HIS A 200 -4.34 5.49 4.92
N VAL A 201 -4.29 4.64 3.90
CA VAL A 201 -3.68 3.32 3.93
C VAL A 201 -2.42 3.34 3.08
N VAL A 202 -1.36 2.79 3.63
CA VAL A 202 -0.11 2.55 2.91
C VAL A 202 -0.02 1.07 2.54
N THR A 203 0.44 0.80 1.32
CA THR A 203 0.74 -0.54 0.81
C THR A 203 1.86 -0.44 -0.25
N THR A 204 2.17 -1.55 -0.92
CA THR A 204 3.08 -1.52 -2.05
C THR A 204 2.39 -1.11 -3.35
N MET A 205 3.14 -0.40 -4.21
CA MET A 205 2.66 -0.07 -5.55
C MET A 205 2.40 -1.33 -6.38
N ASP A 206 3.21 -2.37 -6.24
CA ASP A 206 2.98 -3.65 -6.93
C ASP A 206 1.62 -4.27 -6.61
N VAL A 207 1.07 -4.02 -5.43
CA VAL A 207 -0.30 -4.45 -5.07
C VAL A 207 -1.33 -3.49 -5.65
N ALA A 208 -1.17 -2.18 -5.45
CA ALA A 208 -2.22 -1.19 -5.69
C ALA A 208 -2.34 -0.70 -7.15
N ARG A 209 -1.27 -0.78 -7.95
CA ARG A 209 -1.24 -0.27 -9.34
C ARG A 209 -2.38 -0.86 -10.15
N LEU A 210 -3.13 -0.04 -10.88
CA LEU A 210 -4.12 -0.49 -11.86
C LEU A 210 -3.48 -0.56 -13.26
N LYS A 211 -3.89 -1.52 -14.08
CA LYS A 211 -3.36 -1.76 -15.44
C LYS A 211 -4.40 -1.57 -16.54
N SER A 212 -5.68 -1.44 -16.18
CA SER A 212 -6.76 -1.19 -17.13
C SER A 212 -7.98 -0.60 -16.43
N ASP A 213 -8.90 -0.03 -17.20
CA ASP A 213 -10.17 0.52 -16.69
C ASP A 213 -11.13 -0.54 -16.12
N PHE A 214 -10.81 -1.83 -16.30
CA PHE A 214 -11.55 -2.97 -15.75
C PHE A 214 -10.98 -3.45 -14.42
N GLU A 215 -9.92 -2.83 -13.93
CA GLU A 215 -9.37 -3.10 -12.62
C GLU A 215 -9.87 -2.07 -11.60
N SER A 216 -10.20 -2.52 -10.39
CA SER A 216 -10.55 -1.63 -9.29
C SER A 216 -9.86 -2.06 -8.00
N LEU A 217 -9.60 -1.07 -7.13
CA LEU A 217 -9.00 -1.29 -5.83
C LEU A 217 -10.08 -1.63 -4.80
N ARG A 218 -9.80 -2.63 -3.97
CA ARG A 218 -10.62 -3.07 -2.84
C ARG A 218 -9.77 -3.14 -1.59
N VAL A 219 -10.29 -2.58 -0.50
CA VAL A 219 -9.65 -2.61 0.81
C VAL A 219 -10.63 -3.12 1.86
N TRP A 220 -10.19 -4.03 2.73
CA TRP A 220 -11.01 -4.55 3.82
C TRP A 220 -10.18 -4.92 5.06
N SER A 221 -10.83 -5.00 6.22
CA SER A 221 -10.25 -5.45 7.49
C SER A 221 -11.10 -6.55 8.11
N ASP A 222 -10.56 -7.31 9.07
CA ASP A 222 -11.34 -8.35 9.78
C ASP A 222 -12.45 -7.77 10.66
N ALA A 223 -12.30 -6.51 11.10
CA ALA A 223 -13.23 -5.83 11.98
C ALA A 223 -14.46 -5.26 11.23
N GLN A 224 -14.42 -5.19 9.90
CA GLN A 224 -15.49 -4.66 9.08
C GLN A 224 -15.66 -5.45 7.78
N VAL A 225 -16.86 -6.02 7.60
CA VAL A 225 -17.33 -6.57 6.32
C VAL A 225 -17.30 -5.44 5.29
N ALA A 226 -16.32 -5.50 4.37
CA ALA A 226 -16.24 -4.79 3.09
C ALA A 226 -16.67 -3.32 3.09
N TYR A 227 -15.72 -2.38 3.20
CA TYR A 227 -16.00 -0.97 2.88
C TYR A 227 -14.75 -0.27 2.32
N SER A 228 -14.65 -0.22 0.98
CA SER A 228 -14.28 0.97 0.20
C SER A 228 -13.73 0.61 -1.19
N THR A 229 -14.25 1.31 -2.20
CA THR A 229 -13.44 1.75 -3.34
C THR A 229 -12.36 2.68 -2.79
N GLY A 230 -11.15 2.15 -2.62
CA GLY A 230 -9.99 2.96 -2.27
C GLY A 230 -9.58 3.81 -3.47
N GLU A 231 -9.29 5.09 -3.26
CA GLU A 231 -8.71 5.96 -4.28
C GLU A 231 -7.19 5.99 -4.10
N ILE A 232 -6.44 5.80 -5.18
CA ILE A 232 -4.99 5.96 -5.16
C ILE A 232 -4.70 7.46 -5.10
N VAL A 233 -4.18 7.93 -3.97
CA VAL A 233 -3.72 9.33 -3.81
C VAL A 233 -2.45 9.56 -4.62
N GLY A 234 -1.56 8.58 -4.61
CA GLY A 234 -0.35 8.58 -5.42
C GLY A 234 0.46 7.30 -5.21
N THR A 235 1.42 7.09 -6.12
CA THR A 235 2.34 5.95 -6.09
C THR A 235 3.75 6.42 -6.35
N ASP A 236 4.71 5.67 -5.84
CA ASP A 236 6.13 5.92 -6.03
C ASP A 236 6.86 4.65 -6.49
N PRO A 237 7.15 4.52 -7.79
CA PRO A 237 7.85 3.38 -8.35
C PRO A 237 9.26 3.20 -7.83
N GLU A 238 9.91 4.28 -7.36
CA GLU A 238 11.29 4.23 -6.89
C GLU A 238 11.44 3.65 -5.47
N THR A 239 10.35 3.55 -4.70
CA THR A 239 10.34 2.91 -3.38
C THR A 239 9.31 1.78 -3.25
N ASN A 240 8.54 1.52 -4.32
CA ASN A 240 7.42 0.59 -4.35
C ASN A 240 6.30 0.95 -3.36
N VAL A 241 6.04 2.24 -3.12
CA VAL A 241 5.03 2.70 -2.16
C VAL A 241 3.76 3.16 -2.89
N ALA A 242 2.61 2.85 -2.31
CA ALA A 242 1.32 3.42 -2.72
C ALA A 242 0.58 3.97 -1.51
N LEU A 243 -0.01 5.15 -1.68
CA LEU A 243 -0.90 5.75 -0.71
C LEU A 243 -2.34 5.70 -1.23
N ILE A 244 -3.23 5.16 -0.41
CA ILE A 244 -4.64 4.97 -0.73
C ILE A 244 -5.47 5.77 0.27
N ARG A 245 -6.49 6.48 -0.21
CA ARG A 245 -7.52 7.09 0.62
C ARG A 245 -8.77 6.21 0.60
N LEU A 246 -9.25 5.87 1.77
CA LEU A 246 -10.49 5.13 1.95
C LEU A 246 -11.67 6.10 1.89
N SER A 247 -12.66 5.77 1.07
CA SER A 247 -13.84 6.62 0.82
C SER A 247 -15.02 6.31 1.75
N SER A 248 -14.92 5.30 2.62
CA SER A 248 -16.06 4.79 3.37
C SER A 248 -16.32 5.52 4.70
N PRO A 249 -17.60 5.63 5.13
CA PRO A 249 -17.95 6.18 6.43
C PRO A 249 -17.23 5.44 7.56
N GLY A 250 -16.58 6.17 8.47
CA GLY A 250 -15.83 5.58 9.59
C GLY A 250 -14.39 5.19 9.27
N ALA A 251 -13.92 5.33 8.03
CA ALA A 251 -12.51 5.09 7.70
C ALA A 251 -11.53 5.98 8.50
N GLU A 252 -11.95 7.19 8.86
CA GLU A 252 -11.15 8.09 9.70
C GLU A 252 -11.02 7.62 11.16
N LEU A 253 -11.89 6.70 11.61
CA LEU A 253 -11.88 6.13 12.96
C LEU A 253 -11.02 4.87 13.06
N MET A 254 -10.47 4.38 11.94
CA MET A 254 -9.60 3.21 11.94
C MET A 254 -8.31 3.51 12.72
N PRO A 255 -7.86 2.60 13.61
CA PRO A 255 -6.63 2.81 14.35
C PRO A 255 -5.42 2.91 13.41
N SER A 256 -4.61 3.95 13.59
CA SER A 256 -3.35 4.10 12.88
C SER A 256 -2.22 3.41 13.64
N ILE A 257 -1.22 2.91 12.90
CA ILE A 257 0.01 2.41 13.51
C ILE A 257 0.82 3.58 14.11
N GLU A 258 1.60 3.31 15.15
CA GLU A 258 2.47 4.32 15.77
C GLU A 258 3.67 4.59 14.85
N LEU A 259 3.88 5.87 14.52
CA LEU A 259 4.92 6.33 13.61
C LEU A 259 5.99 7.09 14.39
N ASP A 260 7.26 6.79 14.13
CA ASP A 260 8.39 7.59 14.60
C ASP A 260 9.42 7.70 13.46
N PRO A 261 9.55 8.88 12.81
CA PRO A 261 10.48 9.07 11.69
C PRO A 261 11.95 9.00 12.11
N ASN A 262 12.25 9.02 13.41
CA ASN A 262 13.61 8.90 13.95
C ASN A 262 13.96 7.45 14.31
N LYS A 263 13.00 6.51 14.22
CA LYS A 263 13.23 5.10 14.52
C LYS A 263 13.50 4.32 13.25
N MET A 264 14.65 3.65 13.26
CA MET A 264 15.02 2.67 12.25
C MET A 264 15.52 1.43 12.98
N ALA A 265 15.10 0.25 12.52
CA ALA A 265 15.61 -1.00 13.06
C ALA A 265 17.05 -1.25 12.60
N GLN A 266 17.82 -1.92 13.45
CA GLN A 266 19.22 -2.27 13.23
C GLN A 266 19.37 -3.79 13.08
N PRO A 267 20.44 -4.26 12.42
CA PRO A 267 20.76 -5.68 12.39
C PRO A 267 20.84 -6.27 13.81
N GLY A 268 20.13 -7.37 14.06
CA GLY A 268 19.96 -7.97 15.39
C GLY A 268 18.64 -7.62 16.09
N ASP A 269 17.90 -6.62 15.62
CA ASP A 269 16.62 -6.24 16.22
C ASP A 269 15.54 -7.28 15.90
N PHE A 270 14.87 -7.75 16.96
CA PHE A 270 13.64 -8.53 16.82
C PHE A 270 12.48 -7.64 16.43
N VAL A 271 11.71 -8.12 15.45
CA VAL A 271 10.58 -7.39 14.88
C VAL A 271 9.35 -8.28 14.75
N TYR A 272 8.18 -7.64 14.73
CA TYR A 272 6.92 -8.26 14.37
C TYR A 272 6.45 -7.72 13.02
N ALA A 273 5.97 -8.60 12.14
CA ALA A 273 5.26 -8.22 10.93
C ALA A 273 3.79 -8.60 11.06
N PHE A 274 2.92 -7.69 10.65
CA PHE A 274 1.49 -7.93 10.56
C PHE A 274 1.10 -8.06 9.11
N TRP A 275 0.33 -9.09 8.75
CA TRP A 275 -0.13 -9.22 7.38
C TRP A 275 -1.51 -9.83 7.27
N HIS A 276 -2.12 -9.62 6.11
CA HIS A 276 -3.36 -10.22 5.66
C HIS A 276 -3.07 -11.02 4.37
N ALA A 277 -2.99 -12.35 4.48
CA ALA A 277 -2.70 -13.20 3.33
C ALA A 277 -4.00 -13.86 2.83
N PHE A 278 -4.33 -13.71 1.54
CA PHE A 278 -5.40 -14.46 0.86
C PHE A 278 -6.67 -14.69 1.69
N SER A 279 -7.36 -13.61 2.08
CA SER A 279 -8.63 -13.68 2.83
C SER A 279 -8.57 -14.44 4.17
N GLN A 280 -7.37 -14.62 4.73
CA GLN A 280 -7.19 -15.10 6.10
C GLN A 280 -7.15 -13.92 7.07
N PRO A 281 -7.65 -14.09 8.31
CA PRO A 281 -7.52 -13.08 9.34
C PRO A 281 -6.08 -12.57 9.49
N ALA A 282 -5.97 -11.31 9.91
CA ALA A 282 -4.73 -10.65 10.26
C ALA A 282 -3.87 -11.59 11.10
N SER A 283 -2.64 -11.80 10.64
CA SER A 283 -1.68 -12.68 11.26
C SER A 283 -0.47 -11.87 11.66
N MET A 284 0.14 -12.25 12.78
CA MET A 284 1.39 -11.65 13.24
C MET A 284 2.50 -12.68 13.23
N ARG A 285 3.65 -12.25 12.75
CA ARG A 285 4.83 -13.09 12.52
C ARG A 285 6.04 -12.41 13.11
N THR A 286 6.97 -13.24 13.53
CA THR A 286 8.15 -12.80 14.27
C THR A 286 9.35 -12.99 13.39
N GLY A 287 10.27 -12.03 13.39
CA GLY A 287 11.52 -12.14 12.66
C GLY A 287 12.59 -11.26 13.27
N GLU A 288 13.69 -11.14 12.55
CA GLU A 288 14.85 -10.33 12.91
C GLU A 288 15.25 -9.50 11.69
N ILE A 289 15.79 -8.30 11.92
CA ILE A 289 16.56 -7.60 10.91
C ILE A 289 17.93 -8.27 10.82
N THR A 290 18.20 -8.96 9.73
CA THR A 290 19.41 -9.79 9.58
C THR A 290 20.59 -9.03 8.98
N GLY A 291 20.33 -7.89 8.35
CA GLY A 291 21.34 -7.12 7.64
C GLY A 291 20.96 -5.65 7.51
N GLY A 292 21.98 -4.81 7.36
CA GLY A 292 21.81 -3.36 7.25
C GLY A 292 21.17 -2.94 5.93
N LEU A 293 21.12 -1.63 5.70
CA LEU A 293 20.62 -1.08 4.44
C LEU A 293 21.37 -1.66 3.24
N ARG A 294 20.61 -2.05 2.22
CA ARG A 294 21.13 -2.50 0.93
C ARG A 294 20.34 -1.89 -0.21
N LYS A 295 21.03 -1.66 -1.31
CA LYS A 295 20.36 -1.47 -2.59
C LYS A 295 19.87 -2.81 -3.11
N VAL A 296 18.64 -2.81 -3.58
CA VAL A 296 18.07 -3.90 -4.36
C VAL A 296 17.98 -3.44 -5.81
N PRO A 297 18.05 -4.37 -6.78
CA PRO A 297 17.86 -4.02 -8.18
C PRO A 297 16.48 -3.37 -8.41
N PHE A 298 16.38 -2.51 -9.44
CA PHE A 298 15.14 -1.84 -9.91
C PHE A 298 14.61 -0.67 -9.09
N PHE A 299 15.17 -0.38 -7.91
CA PHE A 299 14.79 0.78 -7.09
C PHE A 299 16.02 1.65 -6.83
N ASP A 300 16.23 2.65 -7.68
CA ASP A 300 17.48 3.43 -7.66
C ASP A 300 17.52 4.40 -6.47
N CYS A 301 16.36 4.84 -6.01
CA CYS A 301 16.23 5.83 -4.93
C CYS A 301 15.86 5.24 -3.56
N ALA A 302 15.84 3.91 -3.41
CA ALA A 302 15.50 3.25 -2.15
C ALA A 302 16.61 2.33 -1.63
N THR A 303 16.62 2.13 -0.32
CA THR A 303 17.46 1.12 0.34
C THR A 303 16.62 0.34 1.32
N PHE A 304 16.87 -0.96 1.42
CA PHE A 304 16.04 -1.86 2.20
C PHE A 304 16.86 -2.58 3.28
N LEU A 305 16.21 -2.90 4.39
CA LEU A 305 16.77 -3.78 5.41
C LEU A 305 16.54 -5.24 5.03
N GLU A 306 17.53 -6.09 5.26
CA GLU A 306 17.37 -7.54 5.14
C GLU A 306 16.65 -8.08 6.36
N THR A 307 15.71 -9.01 6.16
CA THR A 307 14.92 -9.58 7.26
C THR A 307 14.88 -11.09 7.19
N SER A 308 14.70 -11.73 8.35
CA SER A 308 14.39 -13.15 8.44
C SER A 308 12.89 -13.44 8.27
N LEU A 309 12.08 -12.43 7.95
CA LEU A 309 10.64 -12.60 7.85
C LEU A 309 10.32 -13.53 6.67
N PRO A 310 9.39 -14.48 6.85
CA PRO A 310 9.02 -15.40 5.80
C PRO A 310 8.37 -14.66 4.61
N THR A 311 8.67 -15.15 3.42
CA THR A 311 8.08 -14.65 2.18
C THR A 311 6.67 -15.23 1.98
N SER A 312 5.71 -14.33 1.75
CA SER A 312 4.32 -14.66 1.43
C SER A 312 3.72 -13.50 0.62
N PRO A 313 2.66 -13.72 -0.18
CA PRO A 313 1.95 -12.59 -0.80
C PRO A 313 1.41 -11.57 0.21
N GLY A 314 1.09 -11.99 1.44
CA GLY A 314 0.73 -11.08 2.52
C GLY A 314 1.87 -10.15 2.96
N THR A 315 3.13 -10.50 2.69
CA THR A 315 4.30 -9.70 3.07
C THR A 315 4.36 -8.36 2.32
N LEU A 316 3.84 -8.31 1.09
CA LEU A 316 3.79 -7.08 0.30
C LEU A 316 2.90 -6.05 1.02
N GLY A 317 3.51 -4.99 1.52
CA GLY A 317 2.83 -3.90 2.23
C GLY A 317 2.56 -4.18 3.71
N ALA A 318 3.09 -5.28 4.26
CA ALA A 318 2.97 -5.61 5.68
C ALA A 318 3.76 -4.62 6.55
N PRO A 319 3.17 -3.96 7.57
CA PRO A 319 3.97 -3.16 8.49
C PRO A 319 4.84 -4.07 9.35
N ILE A 320 6.08 -3.62 9.55
CA ILE A 320 7.08 -4.23 10.43
C ILE A 320 7.27 -3.28 11.59
N VAL A 321 7.09 -3.78 12.81
CA VAL A 321 7.15 -3.01 14.06
C VAL A 321 8.19 -3.58 15.02
N ASN A 322 8.73 -2.72 15.86
CA ASN A 322 9.55 -3.15 16.99
C ASN A 322 8.68 -3.81 18.09
N LEU A 323 9.32 -4.28 19.17
CA LEU A 323 8.63 -4.94 20.29
C LEU A 323 7.65 -4.00 21.04
N GLN A 324 7.78 -2.69 20.87
CA GLN A 324 6.88 -1.67 21.42
C GLN A 324 5.70 -1.36 20.50
N GLY A 325 5.71 -1.87 19.26
CA GLY A 325 4.64 -1.68 18.26
C GLY A 325 4.78 -0.42 17.41
N GLN A 326 5.96 0.20 17.43
CA GLN A 326 6.28 1.35 16.60
C GLN A 326 6.75 0.86 15.23
N LEU A 327 6.28 1.49 14.16
CA LEU A 327 6.67 1.17 12.79
C LEU A 327 8.18 1.38 12.60
N VAL A 328 8.86 0.33 12.13
CA VAL A 328 10.29 0.37 11.76
C VAL A 328 10.51 0.14 10.26
N GLY A 329 9.50 -0.37 9.55
CA GLY A 329 9.52 -0.46 8.10
C GLY A 329 8.28 -1.12 7.51
N MET A 330 8.26 -1.28 6.20
CA MET A 330 7.21 -1.98 5.45
C MET A 330 7.82 -3.11 4.63
N GLY A 331 7.23 -4.29 4.73
CA GLY A 331 7.63 -5.49 4.00
C GLY A 331 7.38 -5.35 2.50
N THR A 332 8.35 -5.83 1.74
CA THR A 332 8.26 -6.02 0.30
C THR A 332 8.98 -7.31 -0.07
N VAL A 333 8.70 -7.84 -1.26
CA VAL A 333 9.22 -9.13 -1.72
C VAL A 333 10.02 -8.91 -3.00
N PHE A 334 11.23 -9.48 -3.04
CA PHE A 334 12.10 -9.43 -4.20
C PHE A 334 12.54 -10.82 -4.63
N MET A 335 12.75 -11.00 -5.93
CA MET A 335 13.45 -12.16 -6.46
C MET A 335 14.95 -12.00 -6.17
N ALA A 336 15.54 -12.93 -5.42
CA ALA A 336 16.97 -12.89 -5.12
C ALA A 336 17.80 -13.19 -6.38
N GLN A 337 18.78 -12.33 -6.68
CA GLN A 337 19.61 -12.46 -7.88
C GLN A 337 20.29 -13.83 -7.99
N GLY A 338 20.18 -14.46 -9.16
CA GLY A 338 20.77 -15.77 -9.43
C GLY A 338 20.02 -16.95 -8.82
N THR A 339 18.91 -16.72 -8.12
CA THR A 339 18.03 -17.76 -7.57
C THR A 339 16.59 -17.52 -8.02
N MET A 340 15.78 -18.57 -8.11
CA MET A 340 14.33 -18.43 -8.33
C MET A 340 13.56 -18.33 -7.00
N SER A 341 14.19 -17.77 -5.97
CA SER A 341 13.62 -17.69 -4.61
C SER A 341 13.30 -16.26 -4.24
N GLU A 342 12.13 -16.07 -3.65
CA GLU A 342 11.67 -14.78 -3.16
C GLU A 342 12.20 -14.52 -1.74
N VAL A 343 12.72 -13.32 -1.50
CA VAL A 343 13.25 -12.86 -0.22
C VAL A 343 12.50 -11.63 0.24
N THR A 344 12.22 -11.58 1.54
CA THR A 344 11.55 -10.44 2.18
C THR A 344 12.56 -9.40 2.62
N TYR A 345 12.34 -8.17 2.18
CA TYR A 345 13.09 -6.98 2.57
C TYR A 345 12.13 -5.97 3.19
N ALA A 346 12.67 -5.03 3.96
CA ALA A 346 11.89 -3.97 4.58
C ALA A 346 12.32 -2.60 4.07
N LEU A 347 11.38 -1.81 3.55
CA LEU A 347 11.59 -0.38 3.34
C LEU A 347 11.60 0.31 4.73
N PRO A 348 12.68 0.99 5.13
CA PRO A 348 12.77 1.62 6.45
C PRO A 348 11.68 2.67 6.67
N ALA A 349 11.17 2.77 7.91
CA ALA A 349 10.13 3.75 8.26
C ALA A 349 10.49 5.20 7.89
N PRO A 350 11.72 5.72 8.10
CA PRO A 350 12.04 7.10 7.72
C PRO A 350 11.90 7.37 6.20
N GLN A 351 12.28 6.40 5.36
CA GLN A 351 12.14 6.52 3.90
C GLN A 351 10.67 6.43 3.49
N LEU A 352 9.94 5.48 4.06
CA LEU A 352 8.51 5.32 3.80
C LEU A 352 7.72 6.58 4.17
N LEU A 353 7.98 7.14 5.36
CA LEU A 353 7.25 8.31 5.86
C LEU A 353 7.51 9.56 5.02
N SER A 354 8.76 9.77 4.58
CA SER A 354 9.09 10.86 3.65
C SER A 354 8.30 10.74 2.33
N VAL A 355 8.18 9.53 1.77
CA VAL A 355 7.39 9.29 0.55
C VAL A 355 5.91 9.55 0.79
N VAL A 356 5.36 9.06 1.90
CA VAL A 356 3.95 9.23 2.24
C VAL A 356 3.61 10.71 2.44
N GLU A 357 4.47 11.48 3.10
CA GLU A 357 4.29 12.92 3.29
C GLU A 357 4.28 13.66 1.94
N GLN A 358 5.25 13.39 1.06
CA GLN A 358 5.28 14.00 -0.27
C GLN A 358 4.04 13.67 -1.11
N ILE A 359 3.59 12.41 -1.10
CA ILE A 359 2.37 12.03 -1.84
C ILE A 359 1.14 12.72 -1.25
N LYS A 360 1.05 12.90 0.08
CA LYS A 360 -0.07 13.62 0.70
C LYS A 360 -0.09 15.10 0.32
N ASP A 361 1.09 15.72 0.26
CA ASP A 361 1.20 17.17 0.06
C ASP A 361 1.15 17.57 -1.42
N HIS A 362 1.66 16.72 -2.31
CA HIS A 362 1.85 17.04 -3.73
C HIS A 362 1.17 16.06 -4.69
N GLY A 363 0.71 14.90 -4.22
CA GLY A 363 0.20 13.80 -5.06
C GLY A 363 1.29 12.98 -5.75
N SER A 364 2.56 13.39 -5.65
CA SER A 364 3.73 12.74 -6.25
C SER A 364 4.98 12.93 -5.39
N VAL A 365 6.02 12.14 -5.66
CA VAL A 365 7.33 12.27 -5.00
C VAL A 365 8.28 13.02 -5.91
N HIS A 366 8.86 14.12 -5.41
CA HIS A 366 9.81 14.94 -6.15
C HIS A 366 11.21 14.69 -5.63
N ARG A 367 12.10 14.18 -6.49
CA ARG A 367 13.48 13.85 -6.12
C ARG A 367 14.46 14.76 -6.79
N GLY A 368 15.49 15.14 -6.04
CA GLY A 368 16.63 15.86 -6.57
C GLY A 368 17.81 14.94 -6.88
N LYS A 369 18.60 15.29 -7.89
CA LYS A 369 19.94 14.74 -8.13
C LYS A 369 20.99 15.84 -8.06
N LEU A 370 22.17 15.47 -7.58
CA LEU A 370 23.32 16.37 -7.56
C LEU A 370 23.99 16.52 -8.94
N GLY A 371 23.80 15.54 -9.83
CA GLY A 371 24.44 15.51 -11.15
C GLY A 371 25.91 15.08 -11.10
N VAL A 372 26.23 14.09 -10.26
CA VAL A 372 27.60 13.57 -10.10
C VAL A 372 27.62 12.05 -10.12
N MET A 373 28.68 11.48 -10.71
CA MET A 373 29.03 10.08 -10.54
C MET A 373 29.98 9.95 -9.37
N ILE A 374 29.72 9.01 -8.48
CA ILE A 374 30.51 8.79 -7.26
C ILE A 374 31.06 7.37 -7.20
N SER A 375 32.24 7.26 -6.62
CA SER A 375 32.84 6.00 -6.19
C SER A 375 33.16 6.02 -4.71
N GLU A 376 33.27 4.83 -4.16
CA GLU A 376 33.53 4.60 -2.76
C GLU A 376 34.88 3.91 -2.58
N PHE A 377 35.73 4.46 -1.72
CA PHE A 377 37.05 3.91 -1.42
C PHE A 377 37.23 3.71 0.07
N GLN A 378 37.96 2.67 0.48
CA GLN A 378 38.33 2.50 1.88
C GLN A 378 39.23 3.67 2.30
N SER A 379 38.94 4.29 3.44
CA SER A 379 39.79 5.35 3.97
C SER A 379 41.06 4.75 4.60
N ASP A 380 42.22 5.34 4.31
CA ASP A 380 43.51 4.95 4.91
C ASP A 380 43.56 5.12 6.44
N ASP A 381 42.70 5.97 7.00
CA ASP A 381 42.60 6.23 8.44
C ASP A 381 41.62 5.29 9.17
N HIS A 382 41.06 4.30 8.46
CA HIS A 382 40.05 3.35 8.94
C HIS A 382 38.77 3.99 9.53
N ARG A 383 38.51 5.30 9.31
CA ARG A 383 37.32 5.99 9.82
C ARG A 383 36.05 5.76 8.98
N GLY A 384 36.10 4.82 8.05
CA GLY A 384 34.98 4.47 7.16
C GLY A 384 35.41 4.50 5.70
N LYS A 385 34.43 4.78 4.83
CA LYS A 385 34.65 4.84 3.39
C LYS A 385 34.54 6.29 2.91
N LYS A 386 35.39 6.67 1.96
CA LYS A 386 35.36 7.99 1.31
C LYS A 386 34.45 7.94 0.10
N VAL A 387 33.55 8.91 -0.01
CA VAL A 387 32.72 9.09 -1.21
C VAL A 387 33.38 10.14 -2.09
N VAL A 388 33.89 9.70 -3.24
CA VAL A 388 34.71 10.52 -4.15
C VAL A 388 33.94 10.74 -5.44
N ILE A 389 33.90 11.99 -5.89
CA ILE A 389 33.28 12.37 -7.16
C ILE A 389 34.19 11.94 -8.31
N GLN A 390 33.68 11.09 -9.20
CA GLN A 390 34.39 10.60 -10.39
C GLN A 390 34.17 11.50 -11.61
N SER A 391 32.95 11.96 -11.79
CA SER A 391 32.58 12.89 -12.86
C SER A 391 31.42 13.75 -12.42
N VAL A 392 31.30 14.90 -13.09
CA VAL A 392 30.23 15.87 -12.89
C VAL A 392 29.50 16.00 -14.21
N GLU A 393 28.18 15.87 -14.17
CA GLU A 393 27.32 16.02 -15.34
C GLU A 393 27.40 17.47 -15.86
N PRO A 394 27.60 17.70 -17.17
CA PRO A 394 27.53 19.03 -17.75
C PRO A 394 26.19 19.72 -17.43
N GLU A 395 26.21 21.04 -17.23
CA GLU A 395 25.03 21.86 -16.88
C GLU A 395 24.30 21.51 -15.57
N SER A 396 24.75 20.50 -14.82
CA SER A 396 24.21 20.17 -13.51
C SER A 396 24.45 21.27 -12.49
N THR A 397 23.66 21.25 -11.42
CA THR A 397 23.85 22.17 -10.31
C THR A 397 25.22 21.98 -9.64
N ALA A 398 25.75 20.75 -9.56
CA ALA A 398 27.11 20.52 -9.11
C ALA A 398 28.17 21.23 -9.98
N SER A 399 28.03 21.16 -11.32
CA SER A 399 28.94 21.84 -12.25
C SER A 399 28.91 23.36 -12.06
N LYS A 400 27.71 23.93 -11.95
CA LYS A 400 27.50 25.38 -11.75
C LYS A 400 28.09 25.90 -10.45
N HIS A 401 28.15 25.06 -9.42
CA HIS A 401 28.73 25.41 -8.11
C HIS A 401 30.21 25.03 -7.98
N GLY A 402 30.86 24.66 -9.08
CA GLY A 402 32.30 24.43 -9.13
C GLY A 402 32.75 23.14 -8.45
N ILE A 403 31.86 22.17 -8.26
CA ILE A 403 32.20 20.81 -7.84
C ILE A 403 32.98 20.13 -8.96
N GLN A 404 34.01 19.36 -8.60
CA GLN A 404 34.96 18.79 -9.56
C GLN A 404 35.22 17.30 -9.32
N PRO A 405 35.62 16.54 -10.36
CA PRO A 405 36.20 15.21 -10.18
C PRO A 405 37.36 15.23 -9.18
N GLY A 406 37.36 14.27 -8.26
CA GLY A 406 38.34 14.15 -7.17
C GLY A 406 37.90 14.78 -5.85
N ASP A 407 36.85 15.60 -5.83
CA ASP A 407 36.27 16.10 -4.58
C ASP A 407 35.73 14.94 -3.73
N VAL A 408 36.01 14.98 -2.43
CA VAL A 408 35.51 14.01 -1.45
C VAL A 408 34.34 14.63 -0.69
N ILE A 409 33.18 13.97 -0.70
CA ILE A 409 32.00 14.43 0.05
C ILE A 409 32.17 14.01 1.52
N VAL A 410 32.12 15.00 2.43
CA VAL A 410 32.36 14.83 3.87
C VAL A 410 31.08 14.93 4.67
N ALA A 411 30.21 15.90 4.40
CA ALA A 411 28.95 16.08 5.12
C ALA A 411 27.86 16.74 4.26
N ILE A 412 26.61 16.55 4.64
CA ILE A 412 25.44 17.29 4.14
C ILE A 412 24.73 17.95 5.33
N ASN A 413 24.60 19.28 5.34
CA ASN A 413 23.93 20.02 6.42
C ASN A 413 24.41 19.60 7.83
N ASN A 414 25.73 19.39 7.97
CA ASN A 414 26.41 18.89 9.17
C ASN A 414 26.18 17.40 9.51
N GLU A 415 25.44 16.63 8.72
CA GLU A 415 25.35 15.16 8.80
C GLU A 415 26.56 14.54 8.08
N VAL A 416 27.44 13.87 8.85
CA VAL A 416 28.69 13.29 8.32
C VAL A 416 28.40 12.09 7.41
N ILE A 417 28.95 12.11 6.20
CA ILE A 417 28.77 11.04 5.22
C ILE A 417 29.86 9.97 5.41
N HIS A 418 29.43 8.72 5.60
CA HIS A 418 30.31 7.59 5.92
C HIS A 418 30.52 6.61 4.76
N CYS A 419 29.59 6.63 3.79
CA CYS A 419 29.56 5.71 2.68
C CYS A 419 28.62 6.24 1.58
N ARG A 420 28.74 5.69 0.37
CA ARG A 420 27.91 6.03 -0.79
C ARG A 420 26.42 5.88 -0.49
N MET A 421 26.07 4.84 0.26
CA MET A 421 24.69 4.55 0.63
C MET A 421 24.15 5.59 1.62
N HIS A 422 24.94 5.99 2.62
CA HIS A 422 24.57 7.07 3.55
C HIS A 422 24.31 8.37 2.78
N LEU A 423 25.20 8.73 1.84
CA LEU A 423 25.02 9.91 0.99
C LEU A 423 23.67 9.89 0.25
N GLN A 424 23.33 8.78 -0.38
CA GLN A 424 22.08 8.65 -1.14
C GLN A 424 20.86 8.77 -0.23
N THR A 425 20.89 8.14 0.96
CA THR A 425 19.83 8.27 1.96
C THR A 425 19.70 9.69 2.52
N CYS A 426 20.80 10.43 2.66
CA CYS A 426 20.75 11.84 3.05
C CYS A 426 20.13 12.69 1.93
N LEU A 427 20.57 12.52 0.68
CA LEU A 427 20.07 13.27 -0.47
C LEU A 427 18.58 13.02 -0.74
N SER A 428 18.07 11.80 -0.52
CA SER A 428 16.65 11.48 -0.70
C SER A 428 15.70 12.21 0.26
N LYS A 429 16.22 12.90 1.29
CA LYS A 429 15.44 13.73 2.21
C LYS A 429 15.14 15.13 1.65
N TYR A 430 15.83 15.54 0.58
CA TYR A 430 15.75 16.91 0.03
C TYR A 430 14.94 16.94 -1.27
N GLN A 431 14.04 17.90 -1.36
CA GLN A 431 13.35 18.23 -2.60
C GLN A 431 14.28 19.02 -3.55
N PRO A 432 14.06 19.00 -4.87
CA PRO A 432 14.89 19.72 -5.85
C PRO A 432 15.13 21.20 -5.53
N ASP A 433 14.08 21.89 -5.08
CA ASP A 433 14.07 23.32 -4.76
C ASP A 433 14.62 23.64 -3.36
N GLN A 434 14.86 22.63 -2.53
CA GLN A 434 15.43 22.81 -1.20
C GLN A 434 16.94 22.99 -1.27
N GLU A 435 17.44 24.06 -0.65
CA GLU A 435 18.88 24.28 -0.51
C GLU A 435 19.49 23.29 0.50
N LEU A 436 20.65 22.73 0.15
CA LEU A 436 21.48 21.94 1.03
C LEU A 436 22.94 22.41 0.96
N VAL A 437 23.68 22.15 2.02
CA VAL A 437 25.08 22.53 2.14
C VAL A 437 25.95 21.27 2.15
N LEU A 438 26.82 21.16 1.15
CA LEU A 438 27.84 20.12 1.06
C LEU A 438 29.14 20.60 1.67
N ASP A 439 29.68 19.84 2.60
CA ASP A 439 31.08 19.95 3.00
C ASP A 439 31.89 18.96 2.16
N LEU A 440 32.86 19.48 1.40
CA LEU A 440 33.74 18.74 0.51
C LEU A 440 35.19 18.89 0.96
N ASN A 441 36.04 17.94 0.56
CA ASN A 441 37.49 18.10 0.65
C ASN A 441 38.09 17.91 -0.73
N ARG A 442 38.70 18.97 -1.27
CA ARG A 442 39.38 18.95 -2.57
C ARG A 442 40.87 18.69 -2.36
N PRO A 443 41.45 17.64 -2.97
CA PRO A 443 42.88 17.32 -2.76
C PRO A 443 43.86 18.47 -3.01
N THR A 444 43.53 19.39 -3.92
CA THR A 444 44.41 20.51 -4.30
C THR A 444 44.25 21.76 -3.43
N SER A 445 43.08 21.99 -2.82
CA SER A 445 42.77 23.24 -2.11
C SER A 445 42.26 23.06 -0.67
N GLY A 446 42.06 21.82 -0.22
CA GLY A 446 41.55 21.51 1.11
C GLY A 446 40.01 21.60 1.22
N PRO A 447 39.48 21.89 2.42
CA PRO A 447 38.04 21.87 2.67
C PRO A 447 37.30 22.96 1.91
N LEU A 448 36.13 22.61 1.37
CA LEU A 448 35.21 23.47 0.64
C LEU A 448 33.82 23.31 1.22
N ARG A 449 33.04 24.40 1.26
CA ARG A 449 31.64 24.38 1.67
C ARG A 449 30.80 24.99 0.56
N VAL A 450 29.84 24.21 0.04
CA VAL A 450 29.06 24.57 -1.15
C VAL A 450 27.58 24.46 -0.81
N ALA A 451 26.88 25.60 -0.83
CA ALA A 451 25.41 25.63 -0.78
C ALA A 451 24.86 25.50 -2.20
N LEU A 452 23.90 24.59 -2.40
CA LEU A 452 23.29 24.34 -3.70
C LEU A 452 21.89 23.72 -3.57
N GLN A 453 21.12 23.78 -4.64
CA GLN A 453 19.88 23.04 -4.83
C GLN A 453 20.12 21.75 -5.61
N LEU A 454 19.18 20.82 -5.61
CA LEU A 454 19.29 19.60 -6.41
C LEU A 454 18.61 19.82 -7.77
N ASP A 455 19.21 19.31 -8.85
CA ASP A 455 18.52 19.27 -10.14
C ASP A 455 17.31 18.34 -10.01
N PRO A 456 16.14 18.68 -10.55
CA PRO A 456 15.00 17.77 -10.54
C PRO A 456 15.36 16.48 -11.30
N LEU A 457 15.13 15.34 -10.66
CA LEU A 457 14.96 14.09 -11.41
C LEU A 457 13.65 14.21 -12.19
N PRO A 458 13.58 13.70 -13.44
CA PRO A 458 12.31 13.66 -14.15
C PRO A 458 11.27 13.00 -13.25
N ASP A 459 10.16 13.68 -13.02
CA ASP A 459 9.07 13.11 -12.22
C ASP A 459 8.76 11.74 -12.81
N THR A 460 8.80 10.70 -11.97
CA THR A 460 8.18 9.44 -12.37
C THR A 460 6.68 9.74 -12.34
N PRO A 461 5.99 9.78 -13.48
CA PRO A 461 4.57 10.15 -13.47
C PRO A 461 3.86 9.21 -12.50
N ALA A 462 3.11 9.78 -11.55
CA ALA A 462 2.13 9.01 -10.82
C ALA A 462 1.25 8.35 -11.89
N THR A 463 1.37 7.04 -12.06
CA THR A 463 0.48 6.33 -12.97
C THR A 463 -0.92 6.48 -12.39
N ARG A 464 -1.70 7.39 -12.99
CA ARG A 464 -3.13 7.52 -12.77
C ARG A 464 -3.83 6.22 -13.15
#